data_AF-A0A431KYU2-F1
#
_entry.id   AF-A0A431KYU2-F1
#
_cell.length_a   1.000
_cell.length_b   1.000
_cell.length_c   1.000
_cell.angle_alpha   90.00
_cell.angle_beta   90.00
_cell.angle_gamma   90.00
#
_symmetry.space_group_name_H-M   'P 1'
#
loop_
_entity.id
_entity.type
_entity.pdbx_description
1 polymer ?
#
loop_
_entity_poly.entity_id
_entity_poly.type
_entity_poly.pdbx_seq_one_letter_code
_entity_poly.pdbx_strand_id
1 'polypeptide(L)'
;MRSNCIIWAWHLYWRRRAKGFEGYLMVRRSRSGPFPHFLYAEKRKRTGTIRMVSFKPLEPREKLVPPPVFRGTSRWGDFVDTAVLPKD
;
A
#
# COMPACT_ATOMS: atom_id res chain seq x y z
N MET A 1 4.77 -10.96 -6.60
CA MET A 1 3.99 -10.46 -7.75
C MET A 1 4.66 -9.19 -8.29
N ARG A 2 4.67 -8.96 -9.61
CA ARG A 2 5.06 -7.68 -10.20
C ARG A 2 3.79 -6.84 -10.44
N SER A 3 3.73 -5.64 -9.87
CA SER A 3 2.61 -4.70 -10.03
C SER A 3 3.05 -3.30 -9.58
N ASN A 4 2.14 -2.34 -9.50
CA ASN A 4 2.37 -1.05 -8.86
C ASN A 4 1.26 -0.74 -7.84
N CYS A 5 1.47 0.28 -7.01
CA CYS A 5 0.54 0.58 -5.92
C CYS A 5 -0.86 0.98 -6.40
N ILE A 6 -0.99 1.66 -7.55
CA ILE A 6 -2.28 2.10 -8.12
C ILE A 6 -3.09 0.90 -8.58
N ILE A 7 -2.51 0.10 -9.49
CA ILE A 7 -3.14 -1.08 -10.07
C ILE A 7 -3.50 -2.06 -8.96
N TRP A 8 -2.56 -2.31 -8.05
CA TRP A 8 -2.80 -3.21 -6.92
C TRP A 8 -3.95 -2.71 -6.02
N ALA A 9 -3.99 -1.43 -5.66
CA ALA A 9 -5.03 -0.88 -4.77
C ALA A 9 -6.40 -0.95 -5.44
N TRP A 10 -6.48 -0.60 -6.73
CA TRP A 10 -7.70 -0.67 -7.52
C TRP A 10 -8.24 -2.10 -7.64
N HIS A 11 -7.40 -3.06 -8.00
CA HIS A 11 -7.81 -4.48 -8.03
C HIS A 11 -8.23 -5.00 -6.66
N LEU A 12 -7.52 -4.60 -5.60
CA LEU A 12 -7.87 -5.01 -4.24
C LEU A 12 -9.24 -4.44 -3.84
N TYR A 13 -9.50 -3.16 -4.12
CA TYR A 13 -10.76 -2.50 -3.84
C TYR A 13 -11.93 -3.27 -4.46
N TRP A 14 -11.90 -3.56 -5.76
CA TRP A 14 -12.97 -4.29 -6.43
C TRP A 14 -13.14 -5.70 -5.89
N ARG A 15 -12.04 -6.42 -5.65
CA ARG A 15 -12.07 -7.78 -5.09
C ARG A 15 -12.66 -7.82 -3.69
N ARG A 16 -12.43 -6.80 -2.86
CA ARG A 16 -12.99 -6.71 -1.50
C ARG A 16 -14.44 -6.22 -1.53
N ARG A 17 -14.78 -5.28 -2.41
CA ARG A 17 -16.16 -4.83 -2.63
C ARG A 17 -17.07 -5.98 -3.07
N ALA A 18 -16.62 -6.83 -4.00
CA ALA A 18 -17.35 -8.02 -4.44
C ALA A 18 -17.62 -9.03 -3.30
N LYS A 19 -16.86 -8.97 -2.20
CA LYS A 19 -17.04 -9.79 -0.99
C LYS A 19 -17.83 -9.06 0.11
N GLY A 20 -18.44 -7.90 -0.19
CA GLY A 20 -19.25 -7.12 0.74
C GLY A 20 -18.45 -6.45 1.86
N PHE A 21 -17.17 -6.12 1.62
CA PHE A 21 -16.38 -5.29 2.53
C PHE A 21 -16.54 -3.81 2.20
N GLU A 22 -16.60 -2.97 3.24
CA GLU A 22 -16.58 -1.52 3.12
C GLU A 22 -15.12 -1.05 3.12
N GLY A 23 -14.65 -0.60 1.96
CA GLY A 23 -13.27 -0.20 1.75
C GLY A 23 -13.15 1.11 0.98
N TYR A 24 -11.98 1.73 1.11
CA TYR A 24 -11.66 3.06 0.61
C TYR A 24 -10.33 3.00 -0.14
N LEU A 25 -10.27 3.66 -1.29
CA LEU A 25 -8.99 3.95 -1.95
C LEU A 25 -8.42 5.20 -1.29
N MET A 26 -7.18 5.09 -0.82
CA MET A 26 -6.49 6.17 -0.10
C MET A 26 -5.22 6.53 -0.85
N VAL A 27 -4.82 7.79 -0.75
CA VAL A 27 -3.53 8.27 -1.27
C VAL A 27 -2.79 8.97 -0.15
N ARG A 28 -1.48 8.75 -0.07
CA ARG A 28 -0.58 9.50 0.81
C ARG A 28 0.73 9.78 0.10
N ARG A 29 1.57 10.61 0.71
CA ARG A 29 2.96 10.79 0.27
C ARG A 29 3.80 9.54 0.52
N SER A 30 4.60 9.13 -0.46
CA SER A 30 5.58 8.05 -0.32
C SER A 30 6.60 8.39 0.75
N ARG A 31 7.10 7.39 1.47
CA ARG A 31 8.19 7.58 2.45
C ARG A 31 9.54 7.75 1.77
N SER A 32 9.67 7.34 0.51
CA SER A 32 10.89 7.44 -0.29
C SER A 32 11.00 8.75 -1.11
N GLY A 33 10.04 9.68 -0.99
CA GLY A 33 10.04 10.91 -1.78
C GLY A 33 8.65 11.54 -1.94
N PRO A 34 8.53 12.64 -2.69
CA PRO A 34 7.28 13.40 -2.85
C PRO A 34 6.24 12.74 -3.80
N PHE A 35 6.28 11.42 -3.94
CA PHE A 35 5.43 10.70 -4.90
C PHE A 35 4.13 10.21 -4.24
N PRO A 36 3.00 10.19 -4.96
CA PRO A 36 1.78 9.60 -4.44
C PRO A 36 1.94 8.09 -4.29
N HIS A 37 1.50 7.57 -3.15
CA HIS A 37 1.43 6.15 -2.85
C HIS A 37 -0.04 5.79 -2.61
N PHE A 38 -0.56 4.87 -3.41
CA PHE A 38 -1.95 4.43 -3.33
C PHE A 38 -2.10 3.23 -2.39
N LEU A 39 -3.13 3.27 -1.56
CA LEU A 39 -3.42 2.27 -0.53
C LEU A 39 -4.88 1.86 -0.59
N TYR A 40 -5.17 0.73 0.03
CA TYR A 40 -6.51 0.31 0.33
C TYR A 40 -6.72 0.37 1.84
N ALA A 41 -7.79 1.01 2.29
CA ALA A 41 -8.22 1.02 3.67
C ALA A 41 -9.54 0.25 3.78
N GLU A 42 -9.70 -0.52 4.84
CA GLU A 42 -10.89 -1.33 5.07
C GLU A 42 -11.45 -1.06 6.45
N LYS A 43 -12.77 -0.89 6.52
CA LYS A 43 -13.49 -0.81 7.79
C LYS A 43 -13.81 -2.21 8.30
N ARG A 44 -13.36 -2.51 9.51
CA ARG A 44 -13.69 -3.77 10.18
C ARG A 44 -15.13 -3.74 10.65
N LYS A 45 -15.96 -4.67 10.14
CA LYS A 45 -17.39 -4.77 10.48
C LYS A 45 -17.68 -4.84 11.99
N ARG A 46 -16.83 -5.55 12.75
CA ARG A 46 -17.05 -5.77 14.20
C ARG A 46 -16.71 -4.57 15.08
N THR A 47 -15.69 -3.79 14.71
CA THR A 47 -15.12 -2.74 15.58
C THR A 47 -15.28 -1.33 15.01
N GLY A 48 -15.71 -1.20 13.75
CA GLY A 48 -15.74 0.08 13.03
C GLY A 48 -14.38 0.67 12.69
N THR A 49 -13.28 0.07 13.18
CA THR A 49 -11.92 0.58 12.97
C THR A 49 -11.45 0.41 11.53
N ILE A 50 -10.67 1.38 11.05
CA ILE A 50 -10.04 1.33 9.74
C ILE A 50 -8.71 0.60 9.82
N ARG A 51 -8.46 -0.32 8.90
CA ARG A 51 -7.17 -0.99 8.72
C ARG A 51 -6.66 -0.75 7.31
N MET A 52 -5.42 -0.26 7.22
CA MET A 52 -4.78 0.04 5.95
C MET A 52 -3.93 -1.12 5.42
N VAL A 53 -3.83 -1.19 4.10
CA VAL A 53 -2.98 -2.11 3.34
C VAL A 53 -2.28 -1.33 2.25
N SER A 54 -0.97 -1.56 2.13
CA SER A 54 -0.15 -1.00 1.07
C SER A 54 0.53 -2.11 0.28
N PHE A 55 0.90 -1.80 -0.96
CA PHE A 55 1.76 -2.65 -1.77
C PHE A 55 3.16 -2.05 -1.81
N LYS A 56 4.11 -2.77 -1.23
CA LYS A 56 5.48 -2.29 -1.05
C LYS A 56 6.46 -3.17 -1.84
N PRO A 57 7.56 -2.61 -2.36
CA PRO A 57 8.61 -3.40 -2.99
C PRO A 57 9.21 -4.39 -2.00
N LEU A 58 9.58 -5.59 -2.48
CA LEU A 58 10.29 -6.58 -1.66
C LEU A 58 11.74 -6.16 -1.41
N GLU A 59 12.36 -5.56 -2.42
CA GLU A 59 13.72 -5.03 -2.38
C GLU A 59 13.64 -3.54 -2.70
N PRO A 60 13.51 -2.68 -1.67
CA PRO A 60 13.54 -1.23 -1.87
C PRO A 60 14.91 -0.83 -2.40
N ARG A 61 14.93 0.01 -3.45
CA ARG A 61 16.16 0.64 -3.94
C ARG A 61 15.92 2.14 -3.93
N GLU A 62 16.90 2.90 -3.43
CA GLU A 62 16.88 4.35 -3.58
C GLU A 62 16.96 4.70 -5.07
N LYS A 63 15.91 5.34 -5.57
CA LYS A 63 15.80 5.83 -6.94
C LYS A 63 15.14 7.20 -6.89
N LEU A 64 15.60 8.10 -7.76
CA LEU A 64 15.02 9.43 -7.95
C LEU A 64 13.52 9.38 -8.25
N VAL A 65 13.08 8.35 -8.99
CA VAL A 65 11.67 8.16 -9.36
C VAL A 65 11.26 6.73 -9.00
N PRO A 66 10.08 6.52 -8.40
CA PRO A 66 9.58 5.19 -8.11
C PRO A 66 9.38 4.42 -9.42
N PRO A 67 9.76 3.13 -9.46
CA PRO A 67 9.57 2.33 -10.66
C PRO A 67 8.07 2.19 -10.98
N PRO A 68 7.66 2.29 -12.26
CA PRO A 68 6.26 2.22 -12.67
C PRO A 68 5.64 0.83 -12.41
N VAL A 69 6.47 -0.21 -12.28
CA VAL A 69 6.11 -1.57 -11.86
C VAL A 69 7.28 -2.14 -11.06
N PHE A 70 7.01 -2.85 -9.96
CA PHE A 70 8.02 -3.49 -9.13
C PHE A 70 7.56 -4.84 -8.58
N ARG A 71 8.51 -5.68 -8.18
CA ARG A 71 8.22 -6.89 -7.43
C ARG A 71 7.87 -6.49 -5.99
N GLY A 72 6.62 -6.70 -5.59
CA GLY A 72 6.11 -6.26 -4.29
C GLY A 72 5.23 -7.27 -3.57
N THR A 73 4.85 -6.90 -2.35
CA THR A 73 3.94 -7.66 -1.48
C THR A 73 2.98 -6.74 -0.73
N SER A 74 1.82 -7.29 -0.35
CA SER A 74 0.84 -6.61 0.49
C SER A 74 1.29 -6.57 1.94
N ARG A 75 1.29 -5.39 2.54
CA ARG A 75 1.61 -5.20 3.96
C ARG A 75 0.44 -4.51 4.66
N TRP A 76 -0.01 -5.12 5.75
CA TRP A 76 -1.03 -4.56 6.62
C TRP A 76 -0.43 -3.59 7.63
N GLY A 77 -1.20 -2.55 7.97
CA GLY A 77 -0.82 -1.53 8.94
C GLY A 77 -0.02 -0.40 8.29
N ASP A 78 0.02 0.73 9.00
CA ASP A 78 0.77 1.91 8.58
C ASP A 78 2.20 1.93 9.14
N PHE A 79 2.73 0.74 9.43
CA PHE A 79 4.07 0.55 9.97
C PHE A 79 5.11 1.21 9.07
N VAL A 80 6.16 1.70 9.73
CA VAL A 80 7.36 2.24 9.11
C VAL A 80 7.82 1.26 8.04
N ASP A 81 8.16 1.79 6.85
CA ASP A 81 8.77 0.95 5.84
C ASP A 81 9.99 0.29 6.48
N THR A 82 10.01 -1.04 6.53
CA THR A 82 11.22 -1.81 6.87
C THR A 82 12.36 -1.55 5.86
N ALA A 83 12.18 -0.63 4.92
CA ALA A 83 13.18 -0.08 4.01
C ALA A 83 14.08 0.97 4.66
N VAL A 84 13.72 1.50 5.82
CA VAL A 84 14.55 2.44 6.57
C VAL A 84 14.71 1.87 7.97
N LEU A 85 15.65 0.93 8.12
CA LEU A 85 16.26 0.77 9.43
C LEU A 85 16.94 2.11 9.73
N PRO A 86 16.76 2.69 10.92
CA PRO A 86 17.59 3.81 11.36
C PRO A 86 19.05 3.40 11.16
N LYS A 87 19.84 4.24 10.51
CA LYS A 87 21.29 4.16 10.72
C LYS A 87 21.53 4.62 12.15
N ASP A 88 22.14 3.75 12.94
CA ASP A 88 22.73 4.07 14.24
C ASP A 88 23.71 5.25 14.13
#